data_AF-A0A285P049-F1
#
_entry.id   AF-A0A285P049-F1
#
_cell.length_a   1.000
_cell.length_b   1.000
_cell.length_c   1.000
_cell.angle_alpha   90.00
_cell.angle_beta   90.00
_cell.angle_gamma   90.00
#
_symmetry.space_group_name_H-M   'P 1'
#
loop_
_entity.id
_entity.type
_entity.pdbx_description
1 polymer ?
#
loop_
_entity_poly.entity_id
_entity_poly.type
_entity_poly.pdbx_seq_one_letter_code
_entity_poly.pdbx_strand_id
1 'polypeptide(L)' 'MKDYRGPFSKMGEGLVEKYIEDLKKELEQKPDDPQLNFKLGVAYVRLKRIDEARNVYKKLKSLDPQLAKELLDIIYEV' A
#
# COMPACT_ATOMS: atom_id res chain seq x y z
N MET A 1 13.97 8.40 4.82
CA MET A 1 14.08 7.88 3.44
C MET A 1 15.38 7.11 3.15
N LYS A 2 15.71 6.04 3.88
CA LYS A 2 16.78 5.10 3.46
C LYS A 2 16.10 3.90 2.80
N ASP A 3 16.21 3.81 1.47
CA ASP A 3 16.30 2.54 0.76
C ASP A 3 15.05 1.64 0.56
N TYR A 4 13.81 2.15 0.55
CA TYR A 4 12.66 1.34 0.06
C TYR A 4 12.78 1.07 -1.45
N ARG A 5 13.50 0.01 -1.80
CA ARG A 5 13.65 -0.57 -3.14
C ARG A 5 12.47 -1.50 -3.49
N GLY A 6 11.26 -1.12 -3.09
CA GLY A 6 10.06 -1.84 -3.50
C GLY A 6 9.69 -1.60 -4.98
N PRO A 7 8.61 -2.23 -5.47
CA PRO A 7 8.23 -2.20 -6.89
C PRO A 7 8.02 -0.78 -7.45
N PHE A 8 7.83 0.22 -6.59
CA PHE A 8 7.63 1.62 -6.96
C PHE A 8 8.91 2.44 -7.02
N SER A 9 10.09 1.88 -6.70
CA SER A 9 11.34 2.64 -6.55
C SER A 9 11.72 3.49 -7.76
N LYS A 10 11.28 3.08 -8.96
CA LYS A 10 11.51 3.77 -10.25
C LYS A 10 10.25 4.38 -10.87
N MET A 11 9.09 4.25 -10.24
CA MET A 11 7.84 4.82 -10.75
C MET A 11 7.72 6.31 -10.37
N GLY A 12 7.35 7.13 -11.35
CA GLY A 12 6.94 8.52 -11.12
C GLY A 12 5.55 8.61 -10.50
N GLU A 13 5.23 9.73 -9.85
CA GLU A 13 4.00 9.91 -9.07
C GLU A 13 2.72 9.58 -9.87
N GLY A 14 2.60 10.06 -11.11
CA GLY A 14 1.43 9.76 -11.95
C GLY A 14 1.27 8.28 -12.32
N LEU A 15 2.37 7.51 -12.40
CA LEU A 15 2.28 6.06 -12.59
C LEU A 15 1.80 5.35 -11.33
N VAL A 16 2.19 5.86 -10.16
CA VAL A 16 1.73 5.33 -8.86
C VAL A 16 0.24 5.64 -8.66
N GLU A 17 -0.23 6.83 -9.07
CA GLU A 17 -1.67 7.15 -9.05
C GLU A 17 -2.49 6.20 -9.93
N LYS A 18 -2.08 6.00 -11.18
CA LYS A 18 -2.74 5.05 -12.08
C LYS A 18 -2.76 3.63 -11.50
N TYR A 19 -1.66 3.24 -10.85
CA TYR A 19 -1.56 1.94 -10.19
C TYR A 19 -2.53 1.79 -9.02
N ILE A 20 -2.73 2.85 -8.23
CA ILE A 20 -3.75 2.89 -7.16
C ILE A 20 -5.15 2.70 -7.75
N GLU A 21 -5.46 3.35 -8.88
CA GLU A 21 -6.76 3.18 -9.54
C GLU A 21 -6.98 1.74 -10.03
N ASP A 22 -5.95 1.11 -10.58
CA ASP A 22 -6.00 -0.28 -11.05
C ASP A 22 -6.26 -1.25 -9.87
N LEU A 23 -5.49 -1.09 -8.79
CA LEU A 23 -5.68 -1.86 -7.56
C LEU A 23 -7.07 -1.69 -6.96
N LYS A 24 -7.62 -0.47 -6.98
CA LYS A 24 -8.98 -0.21 -6.49
C LYS A 24 -10.01 -1.02 -7.27
N LYS A 25 -9.88 -1.10 -8.61
CA LYS A 25 -10.75 -1.92 -9.46
C LYS A 25 -10.61 -3.42 -9.17
N GLU A 26 -9.40 -3.91 -8.96
CA GLU A 26 -9.19 -5.30 -8.57
C GLU A 26 -9.83 -5.60 -7.20
N LEU A 27 -9.73 -4.67 -6.26
CA LEU A 27 -10.35 -4.76 -4.94
C LEU A 27 -11.88 -4.68 -4.98
N GLU A 28 -12.51 -4.15 -6.05
CA GLU A 28 -13.96 -4.26 -6.22
C GLU A 28 -14.41 -5.72 -6.39
N GLN A 29 -13.55 -6.56 -6.98
CA GLN A 29 -13.82 -8.00 -7.15
C GLN A 29 -13.32 -8.83 -5.96
N LYS A 30 -12.24 -8.37 -5.31
CA LYS A 30 -11.57 -9.08 -4.21
C LYS A 30 -11.27 -8.13 -3.05
N PRO A 31 -12.30 -7.62 -2.34
CA PRO A 31 -12.14 -6.55 -1.35
C PRO A 31 -11.23 -6.93 -0.18
N ASP A 32 -11.22 -8.22 0.15
CA ASP A 32 -10.48 -8.79 1.28
C ASP A 32 -9.18 -9.48 0.85
N ASP A 33 -8.69 -9.25 -0.37
CA ASP A 33 -7.39 -9.77 -0.79
C ASP A 33 -6.27 -9.02 -0.03
N PRO A 34 -5.51 -9.70 0.83
CA PRO A 34 -4.51 -9.04 1.67
C PRO A 34 -3.31 -8.56 0.85
N GLN A 35 -2.99 -9.20 -0.28
CA GLN A 35 -1.88 -8.78 -1.13
C GLN A 35 -2.22 -7.50 -1.91
N LEU A 36 -3.44 -7.39 -2.44
CA LEU A 36 -3.92 -6.18 -3.11
C LEU A 36 -4.02 -5.00 -2.13
N ASN A 37 -4.56 -5.24 -0.93
CA ASN A 37 -4.59 -4.23 0.13
C ASN A 37 -3.15 -3.81 0.51
N PHE A 38 -2.20 -4.74 0.66
CA PHE A 38 -0.81 -4.40 0.96
C PHE A 38 -0.16 -3.52 -0.12
N LYS A 39 -0.29 -3.90 -1.40
CA LYS A 39 0.22 -3.12 -2.54
C LYS A 39 -0.39 -1.71 -2.57
N LEU A 40 -1.68 -1.59 -2.27
CA LEU A 40 -2.37 -0.30 -2.18
C LEU A 40 -1.79 0.57 -1.06
N GLY A 41 -1.55 -0.01 0.12
CA GLY A 41 -0.93 0.69 1.25
C GLY A 41 0.47 1.21 0.93
N VAL A 42 1.30 0.38 0.29
CA VAL A 42 2.66 0.77 -0.14
C VAL A 42 2.59 1.91 -1.17
N ALA A 43 1.68 1.82 -2.14
CA ALA A 43 1.51 2.87 -3.14
C ALA A 43 1.08 4.21 -2.51
N TYR A 44 0.22 4.17 -1.49
CA TYR A 44 -0.12 5.36 -0.71
C TYR A 44 1.07 5.95 0.05
N VAL A 45 1.89 5.10 0.68
CA VAL A 45 3.13 5.56 1.34
C VAL A 45 4.06 6.26 0.33
N ARG A 46 4.20 5.70 -0.88
CA ARG A 46 5.02 6.28 -1.95
C ARG A 46 4.58 7.69 -2.34
N LEU A 47 3.28 7.96 -2.33
CA LEU A 47 2.68 9.28 -2.59
C LEU A 47 2.58 10.16 -1.34
N LYS A 48 3.21 9.76 -0.22
CA LYS A 48 3.12 10.43 1.09
C LYS A 48 1.68 10.56 1.63
N ARG A 49 0.75 9.73 1.15
CA ARG A 49 -0.65 9.65 1.59
C ARG A 49 -0.76 8.74 2.81
N ILE A 50 -0.13 9.15 3.91
CA ILE A 50 0.07 8.33 5.11
C ILE A 50 -1.27 7.96 5.78
N ASP A 51 -2.25 8.85 5.80
CA ASP A 51 -3.56 8.58 6.38
C ASP A 51 -4.31 7.46 5.63
N GLU A 52 -4.22 7.44 4.30
CA GLU A 52 -4.79 6.35 3.49
C GLU A 52 -4.07 5.03 3.73
N ALA A 53 -2.73 5.04 3.81
CA ALA A 53 -1.94 3.85 4.16
C ALA A 53 -2.30 3.29 5.54
N ARG A 54 -2.56 4.15 6.54
CA ARG A 54 -3.03 3.74 7.87
C ARG A 54 -4.41 3.09 7.84
N ASN A 55 -5.30 3.56 6.96
CA ASN A 55 -6.61 2.92 6.79
C ASN A 55 -6.47 1.52 6.17
N VAL A 56 -5.55 1.34 5.21
CA VAL A 56 -5.20 0.03 4.69
C VAL A 56 -4.61 -0.87 5.77
N TYR A 57 -3.71 -0.37 6.61
CA TYR A 57 -3.16 -1.11 7.75
C TYR A 57 -4.26 -1.67 8.67
N LYS A 58 -5.28 -0.86 8.99
CA LYS A 58 -6.40 -1.31 9.82
C LYS A 58 -7.17 -2.48 9.19
N LYS A 59 -7.35 -2.48 7.87
CA LYS A 59 -7.96 -3.60 7.14
C LYS A 59 -7.06 -4.83 7.17
N LEU A 60 -5.78 -4.68 6.83
CA LEU A 60 -4.82 -5.78 6.83
C LEU A 60 -4.69 -6.42 8.21
N LYS A 61 -4.82 -5.67 9.30
CA LYS A 61 -4.74 -6.22 10.65
C LYS A 61 -5.74 -7.36 10.89
N SER A 62 -6.89 -7.35 10.21
CA SER A 62 -7.89 -8.42 10.27
C SER A 62 -7.68 -9.51 9.23
N LEU A 63 -7.10 -9.19 8.07
CA LEU A 63 -6.94 -10.11 6.94
C LEU A 63 -5.63 -10.91 7.01
N ASP A 64 -4.53 -10.19 7.24
CA ASP A 64 -3.18 -10.73 7.35
C ASP A 64 -2.35 -9.84 8.30
N PRO A 65 -2.24 -10.20 9.59
CA PRO A 65 -1.48 -9.43 10.57
C PRO A 65 0.00 -9.29 10.25
N GLN A 66 0.59 -10.21 9.48
CA GLN A 66 2.01 -10.17 9.11
C GLN A 66 2.25 -9.07 8.07
N LEU A 67 1.42 -9.00 7.02
CA LEU A 67 1.43 -7.90 6.05
C LEU A 67 1.04 -6.58 6.69
N ALA A 68 0.14 -6.58 7.67
CA ALA A 68 -0.18 -5.38 8.43
C ALA A 68 1.07 -4.84 9.15
N LYS A 69 1.83 -5.72 9.81
CA LYS A 69 3.08 -5.34 10.48
C LYS A 69 4.11 -4.80 9.48
N GLU A 70 4.29 -5.47 8.35
CA GLU A 70 5.20 -5.01 7.29
C GLU A 70 4.79 -3.63 6.75
N LEU A 71 3.49 -3.42 6.49
CA LEU A 71 3.00 -2.12 6.02
C LEU A 71 3.20 -1.03 7.08
N LEU A 72 3.03 -1.37 8.36
CA LEU A 72 3.24 -0.43 9.46
C LEU A 72 4.69 0.03 9.54
N ASP A 73 5.64 -0.89 9.37
CA ASP A 73 7.08 -0.59 9.33
C ASP A 73 7.36 0.41 8.20
N ILE A 74 6.87 0.10 6.99
CA ILE A 74 6.99 0.96 5.80
C ILE A 74 6.38 2.35 6.03
N ILE A 75 5.25 2.46 6.74
CA ILE A 75 4.60 3.75 7.07
C ILE A 75 5.48 4.63 7.97
N TYR A 76 6.27 4.04 8.87
CA TYR A 76 7.10 4.78 9.83
C TYR A 76 8.57 4.91 9.42
N GLU A 77 9.02 4.19 8.39
CA GLU A 77 10.38 4.29 7.83
C GLU A 77 10.59 5.46 6.83
N VAL A 78 9.50 6.14 6.44
CA VAL A 78 9.51 7.18 5.38
C VAL A 78 10.19 8.47 5.82
#